data_AF-A0A3L9YMR9-F1
#
_entry.id   AF-A0A3L9YMR9-F1
#
_cell.length_a   1.000
_cell.length_b   1.000
_cell.length_c   1.000
_cell.angle_alpha   90.00
_cell.angle_beta   90.00
_cell.angle_gamma   90.00
#
_symmetry.space_group_name_H-M   'P 1'
#
loop_
_entity.id
_entity.type
_entity.pdbx_description
1 polymer ?
#
loop_
_entity_poly.entity_id
_entity_poly.type
_entity_poly.pdbx_seq_one_letter_code
_entity_poly.pdbx_strand_id
1 'polypeptide(L)'
;MKDWIRNALSIRQPRRPAPVGSLPVVGVFIVRGTVKMLVTHPVSTELWDWLVLSGWRNMPVKADRRKGLLLPDGALKMLIDADPAERNQAHARILELAESQD
;
A
#
# COMPACT_ATOMS: atom_id res chain seq x y z
N MET A 1 -25.72 -2.94 42.14
CA MET A 1 -26.26 -1.95 41.19
C MET A 1 -25.18 -0.92 40.89
N LYS A 2 -24.33 -1.12 39.86
CA LYS A 2 -23.75 -0.06 38.99
C LYS A 2 -22.82 -0.65 37.92
N ASP A 3 -23.26 -1.67 37.17
CA ASP A 3 -22.42 -2.29 36.13
C ASP A 3 -22.86 -1.99 34.69
N TRP A 4 -23.87 -1.12 34.52
CA TRP A 4 -24.48 -0.83 33.22
C TRP A 4 -23.95 0.43 32.51
N ILE A 5 -23.11 1.22 33.19
CA ILE A 5 -22.64 2.52 32.66
C ILE A 5 -21.45 2.36 31.69
N ARG A 6 -20.82 1.18 31.63
CA ARG A 6 -19.64 0.96 30.78
C ARG A 6 -19.93 0.77 29.28
N ASN A 7 -21.19 0.60 28.88
CA ASN A 7 -21.54 0.29 27.49
C ASN A 7 -22.31 1.40 26.75
N ALA A 8 -22.59 2.54 27.41
CA ALA A 8 -23.43 3.60 26.85
C ALA A 8 -22.68 4.64 25.99
N LEU A 9 -21.35 4.62 25.99
CA LEU A 9 -20.54 5.53 25.16
C LEU A 9 -20.08 4.79 23.90
N SER A 10 -21.05 4.51 23.02
CA SER A 10 -20.81 4.17 21.61
C SER A 10 -20.19 5.38 20.90
N ILE A 11 -19.00 5.77 21.35
CA ILE A 11 -18.12 6.73 20.70
C ILE A 11 -17.49 5.94 19.56
N ARG A 12 -18.29 5.72 18.51
CA ARG A 12 -17.73 5.44 17.20
C ARG A 12 -16.98 6.71 16.82
N GLN A 13 -15.69 6.71 17.13
CA GLN A 13 -14.76 7.74 16.67
C GLN A 13 -14.91 7.79 15.14
N PRO A 14 -15.30 8.94 14.55
CA PRO A 14 -15.28 9.08 13.11
C PRO A 14 -13.83 8.80 12.70
N ARG A 15 -13.64 7.76 11.88
CA ARG A 15 -12.32 7.41 11.38
C ARG A 15 -11.83 8.65 10.66
N ARG A 16 -10.88 9.36 11.27
CA ARG A 16 -10.12 10.39 10.58
C ARG A 16 -9.61 9.74 9.29
N PRO A 17 -9.74 10.38 8.12
CA PRO A 17 -9.03 9.91 6.95
C PRO A 17 -7.59 9.73 7.40
N ALA A 18 -7.06 8.51 7.27
CA ALA A 18 -5.69 8.26 7.68
C ALA A 18 -4.82 9.31 7.00
N PRO A 19 -3.89 9.97 7.71
CA PRO A 19 -2.86 10.74 7.02
C PRO A 19 -2.33 9.86 5.90
N VAL A 20 -2.09 10.44 4.71
CA VAL A 20 -1.30 9.75 3.69
C VAL A 20 -0.12 9.12 4.43
N GLY A 21 -0.05 7.77 4.39
CA GLY A 21 0.83 7.05 5.32
C GLY A 21 2.25 7.61 5.23
N SER A 22 3.06 7.48 6.27
CA SER A 22 4.46 7.90 6.17
C SER A 22 5.12 7.35 4.91
N LEU A 23 6.01 8.12 4.26
CA LEU A 23 6.72 7.65 3.07
C LEU A 23 7.42 6.32 3.37
N PRO A 24 7.31 5.32 2.49
CA PRO A 24 8.02 4.07 2.68
C PRO A 24 9.53 4.30 2.62
N VAL A 25 10.26 3.63 3.52
CA VAL A 25 11.73 3.62 3.50
C VAL A 25 12.21 2.61 2.46
N VAL A 26 13.34 2.89 1.81
CA VAL A 26 13.98 1.91 0.91
C VAL A 26 14.27 0.61 1.66
N GLY A 27 13.96 -0.53 1.03
CA GLY A 27 14.10 -1.88 1.59
C GLY A 27 12.87 -2.40 2.33
N VAL A 28 11.78 -1.62 2.44
CA VAL A 28 10.51 -2.11 3.00
C VAL A 28 9.59 -2.62 1.91
N PHE A 29 8.64 -3.49 2.28
CA PHE A 29 7.56 -3.90 1.39
C PHE A 29 6.34 -2.98 1.54
N ILE A 30 5.73 -2.65 0.42
CA ILE A 30 4.38 -2.08 0.35
C ILE A 30 3.42 -3.13 -0.20
N VAL A 31 2.15 -3.02 0.18
CA VAL A 31 1.13 -4.04 -0.11
C VAL A 31 -0.11 -3.44 -0.72
N ARG A 32 -0.72 -4.18 -1.64
CA ARG A 32 -2.03 -3.92 -2.23
C ARG A 32 -2.79 -5.24 -2.31
N GLY A 33 -3.75 -5.45 -1.41
CA GLY A 33 -4.48 -6.72 -1.33
C GLY A 33 -3.53 -7.89 -1.03
N THR A 34 -3.40 -8.83 -1.98
CA THR A 34 -2.46 -9.96 -1.93
C THR A 34 -1.13 -9.66 -2.61
N VAL A 35 -0.97 -8.53 -3.29
CA VAL A 35 0.26 -8.18 -4.02
C VAL A 35 1.22 -7.41 -3.12
N LYS A 36 2.50 -7.74 -3.19
CA LYS A 36 3.60 -7.11 -2.45
C LYS A 36 4.60 -6.49 -3.43
N MET A 37 5.14 -5.31 -3.10
CA MET A 37 6.19 -4.67 -3.88
C MET A 37 7.32 -4.24 -2.95
N LEU A 38 8.56 -4.55 -3.32
CA LEU A 38 9.74 -4.05 -2.62
C LEU A 38 10.00 -2.59 -3.00
N VAL A 39 10.23 -1.75 -2.01
CA VAL A 39 10.64 -0.37 -2.23
C VAL A 39 12.13 -0.31 -2.48
N THR A 40 12.52 -0.39 -3.74
CA THR A 40 13.93 -0.41 -4.17
C THR A 40 14.56 0.99 -4.27
N HIS A 41 13.75 2.04 -4.42
CA HIS A 41 14.21 3.41 -4.61
C HIS A 41 13.40 4.39 -3.74
N PRO A 42 13.96 5.57 -3.40
CA PRO A 42 13.21 6.61 -2.72
C PRO A 42 11.94 7.01 -3.50
N VAL A 43 10.81 7.05 -2.81
CA VAL A 43 9.52 7.40 -3.40
C VAL A 43 9.21 8.86 -3.07
N SER A 44 8.88 9.67 -4.08
CA SER A 44 8.44 11.05 -3.88
C SER A 44 7.05 11.08 -3.22
N THR A 45 6.72 12.18 -2.54
CA THR A 45 5.39 12.35 -1.92
C THR A 45 4.26 12.22 -2.94
N GLU A 46 4.42 12.81 -4.12
CA GLU A 46 3.41 12.72 -5.19
C GLU A 46 3.20 11.27 -5.68
N LEU A 47 4.28 10.53 -5.91
CA LEU A 47 4.19 9.13 -6.32
C LEU A 47 3.56 8.28 -5.22
N TRP A 48 3.90 8.56 -3.96
CA TRP A 48 3.33 7.86 -2.82
C TRP A 48 1.84 8.15 -2.64
N ASP A 49 1.41 9.40 -2.78
CA ASP A 49 0.00 9.78 -2.74
C ASP A 49 -0.77 9.06 -3.85
N TRP A 50 -0.23 9.04 -5.06
CA TRP A 50 -0.80 8.29 -6.18
C TRP A 50 -0.86 6.78 -5.88
N LEU A 51 0.19 6.19 -5.28
CA LEU A 51 0.20 4.78 -4.88
C LEU A 51 -0.88 4.49 -3.82
N VAL A 52 -1.03 5.35 -2.82
CA VAL A 52 -2.06 5.23 -1.78
C VAL A 52 -3.46 5.30 -2.38
N LEU A 53 -3.69 6.21 -3.34
CA LEU A 53 -4.95 6.29 -4.10
C LEU A 53 -5.21 5.04 -4.94
N SER A 54 -4.15 4.45 -5.51
CA SER A 54 -4.17 3.16 -6.22
C SER A 54 -4.33 1.94 -5.30
N GLY A 55 -4.41 2.15 -3.98
CA GLY A 55 -4.70 1.15 -2.96
C GLY A 55 -3.49 0.55 -2.27
N TRP A 56 -2.28 1.06 -2.52
CA TRP A 56 -1.07 0.63 -1.85
C TRP A 56 -0.97 1.17 -0.42
N ARG A 57 -0.36 0.38 0.47
CA ARG A 57 -0.12 0.76 1.86
C ARG A 57 1.23 0.23 2.33
N ASN A 58 1.81 0.87 3.34
CA ASN A 58 2.97 0.33 4.03
C ASN A 58 2.60 -1.02 4.68
N MET A 59 3.48 -2.01 4.56
CA MET A 59 3.29 -3.28 5.23
C MET A 59 3.45 -3.08 6.76
N PRO A 60 2.42 -3.34 7.58
CA PRO A 60 2.45 -3.04 9.01
C PRO A 60 3.27 -4.07 9.83
N VAL A 61 3.57 -5.24 9.27
CA VAL A 61 4.25 -6.33 9.98
C VAL A 61 5.42 -6.83 9.13
N LYS A 62 6.65 -6.79 9.67
CA LYS A 62 7.88 -7.26 9.00
C LYS A 62 7.82 -8.70 8.46
N ALA A 63 6.90 -9.51 8.97
CA ALA A 63 6.72 -10.91 8.62
C ALA A 63 5.26 -11.19 8.25
N ASP A 64 4.74 -10.50 7.23
CA ASP A 64 3.47 -10.91 6.65
C ASP A 64 3.62 -12.27 5.97
N ARG A 65 3.19 -13.32 6.69
CA ARG A 65 3.19 -14.72 6.25
C ARG A 65 2.11 -15.04 5.21
N ARG A 66 1.27 -14.07 4.84
CA ARG A 66 0.27 -14.27 3.79
C ARG A 66 1.00 -14.57 2.49
N LYS A 67 0.64 -15.70 1.86
CA LYS A 67 1.02 -16.02 0.48
C LYS A 67 0.45 -14.89 -0.38
N GLY A 68 1.35 -14.03 -0.82
CA GLY A 68 1.02 -12.88 -1.64
C GLY A 68 1.99 -12.83 -2.79
N LEU A 69 1.50 -12.38 -3.94
CA LEU A 69 2.28 -12.29 -5.18
C LEU A 69 3.31 -11.18 -5.01
N LEU A 70 4.59 -11.54 -5.07
CA LEU A 70 5.69 -10.59 -5.00
C LEU A 70 5.96 -10.05 -6.41
N LEU A 71 5.84 -8.73 -6.56
CA LEU A 71 6.24 -8.04 -7.79
C LEU A 71 7.75 -8.11 -8.00
N PRO A 72 8.20 -8.11 -9.27
CA PRO A 72 9.63 -8.07 -9.57
C PRO A 72 10.28 -6.79 -9.02
N ASP A 73 11.54 -6.88 -8.62
CA ASP A 73 12.30 -5.78 -7.99
C ASP A 73 12.37 -4.50 -8.84
N GLY A 74 12.19 -4.63 -10.17
CA GLY A 74 12.12 -3.51 -11.12
C GLY A 74 10.76 -2.82 -11.23
N ALA A 75 9.69 -3.36 -10.62
CA ALA A 75 8.33 -2.82 -10.75
C ALA A 75 8.21 -1.38 -10.24
N LEU A 76 8.81 -1.08 -9.09
CA LEU A 76 8.81 0.27 -8.57
C LEU A 76 9.58 1.23 -9.49
N LYS A 77 10.72 0.79 -10.02
CA LYS A 77 11.51 1.61 -10.95
C LYS A 77 10.71 1.95 -12.21
N MET A 78 9.96 1.00 -12.76
CA MET A 78 9.08 1.27 -13.91
C MET A 78 8.02 2.34 -13.60
N LEU A 79 7.47 2.37 -12.37
CA LEU A 79 6.50 3.40 -11.96
C LEU A 79 7.14 4.77 -11.74
N ILE A 80 8.39 4.80 -11.27
CA ILE A 80 9.17 6.03 -11.08
C ILE A 80 9.55 6.63 -12.43
N ASP A 81 10.01 5.80 -13.36
CA ASP A 81 10.48 6.24 -14.67
C ASP A 81 9.30 6.57 -15.61
N ALA A 82 8.09 6.06 -15.35
CA ALA A 82 6.91 6.35 -16.14
C ALA A 82 6.41 7.80 -15.93
N ASP A 83 6.05 8.45 -17.05
CA ASP A 83 5.36 9.73 -17.05
C ASP A 83 4.04 9.61 -16.25
N PRO A 84 3.64 10.62 -15.47
CA PRO A 84 2.35 10.65 -14.78
C PRO A 84 1.14 10.25 -15.66
N ALA A 85 1.15 10.60 -16.95
CA ALA A 85 0.09 10.24 -17.90
C ALA A 85 0.07 8.73 -18.22
N GLU A 86 1.23 8.08 -18.25
CA GLU A 86 1.39 6.66 -18.57
C GLU A 86 1.42 5.76 -17.33
N ARG A 87 1.56 6.35 -16.14
CA ARG A 87 1.71 5.65 -14.87
C ARG A 87 0.55 4.69 -14.58
N ASN A 88 -0.68 5.07 -14.92
CA ASN A 88 -1.84 4.18 -14.78
C ASN A 88 -1.72 2.93 -15.65
N GLN A 89 -1.22 3.07 -16.89
CA GLN A 89 -1.03 1.94 -17.79
C GLN A 89 0.13 1.05 -17.34
N ALA A 90 1.24 1.65 -16.93
CA ALA A 90 2.39 0.92 -16.37
C ALA A 90 1.97 0.10 -15.13
N HIS A 91 1.15 0.70 -14.26
CA HIS A 91 0.63 0.04 -13.08
C HIS A 91 -0.30 -1.12 -13.39
N ALA A 92 -1.21 -0.97 -14.36
CA ALA A 92 -2.07 -2.06 -14.80
C ALA A 92 -1.25 -3.26 -15.30
N ARG A 93 -0.23 -3.01 -16.16
CA ARG A 93 0.67 -4.08 -16.65
C ARG A 93 1.42 -4.77 -15.51
N ILE A 94 1.89 -4.01 -14.52
CA ILE A 94 2.58 -4.57 -13.35
C ILE A 94 1.66 -5.49 -12.54
N LEU A 95 0.38 -5.13 -12.40
CA LEU A 95 -0.60 -5.95 -11.69
C LEU A 95 -0.96 -7.22 -12.48
N GLU A 96 -1.15 -7.12 -13.80
CA GLU A 96 -1.40 -8.27 -14.68
C GLU A 96 -0.23 -9.28 -14.64
N LEU A 97 1.01 -8.79 -14.61
CA LEU A 97 2.20 -9.63 -14.44
C LEU A 97 2.21 -10.36 -13.10
N ALA A 98 1.65 -9.75 -12.04
CA ALA A 98 1.54 -10.40 -10.74
C ALA A 98 0.54 -11.56 -10.80
N GLU A 99 -0.65 -11.31 -11.36
CA GLU A 99 -1.75 -12.29 -11.48
C GLU A 99 -1.39 -13.47 -12.37
N SER A 100 -0.51 -13.28 -13.36
CA SER A 100 -0.08 -14.34 -14.29
C SER A 100 0.97 -15.30 -13.71
N GLN A 101 1.43 -15.09 -12.46
CA GLN A 101 2.44 -15.93 -11.79
C GLN A 101 1.83 -16.93 -10.79
N ASP A 102 0.50 -16.97 -10.65
CA ASP A 102 -0.28 -18.05 -9.99
C ASP A 102 -0.65 -19.16 -11.00
#